data_AF-A0A819UQX1-F1
#
_entry.id   AF-A0A819UQX1-F1
#
_cell.length_a   1.000
_cell.length_b   1.000
_cell.length_c   1.000
_cell.angle_alpha   90.00
_cell.angle_beta   90.00
_cell.angle_gamma   90.00
#
_symmetry.space_group_name_H-M   'P 1'
#
loop_
_entity.id
_entity.type
_entity.pdbx_description
1 polymer ?
#
loop_
_entity_poly.entity_id
_entity_poly.type
_entity_poly.pdbx_seq_one_letter_code
_entity_poly.pdbx_strand_id
1 'polypeptide(L)'
;MKSLDEIIKQYQKRSPLLWISNLPDDEPLRKILKKGQYVLRVTDKSGIFHIGHAADYAKKAEAYRKKTCAYIELDSDPLWSVFDKVILLLNGLRAKKHILSWQLDKMIPKREKVQSAYLYFIPKPHKIGTPLRPIVSSLHMPTTGISKFLDKLIRPLFDKYARSTTIIDGVDLIQRLEAYATNGYLNPTTYFCTFDITDLYIMLPQEESFYILTEFLLQYGYHKIQNIPIDAIRKLAPIVIKENGFPYENIFYRQVIGGALGSVFTLTLANILMWKWEKQLVHRLTISNEIYGRSVPFLDVLIENRKGTLTTSVYHKEADEPYVVPFRSDHPSHVFRNTIDTAIIRAVRYSTNLSQFEEEMRQIKLMLLYNGYPPIHIDCRTNRLFTKYLFNSYILPMLINSDDFSHLRHEFLLKSKNSINNAATRNPTIAGQAHLTYLKNQVEHPTEDNELITKRHLIIHYWHEIRLRKQYQSIRELWSRTVQGTETIDTALIIGTSLNPNLKQELITKNIQTDSRFVNEARE
;
A
#
# COMPACT_ATOMS: atom_id res chain seq x y z
N MET A 1 -25.97 25.71 21.97
CA MET A 1 -24.76 24.93 22.30
C MET A 1 -25.11 23.46 22.20
N LYS A 2 -24.38 22.66 21.43
CA LYS A 2 -24.54 21.20 21.46
C LYS A 2 -23.98 20.67 22.78
N SER A 3 -24.64 19.70 23.41
CA SER A 3 -24.14 19.14 24.67
C SER A 3 -22.82 18.41 24.44
N LEU A 4 -21.98 18.32 25.48
CA LEU A 4 -20.73 17.55 25.44
C LEU A 4 -20.99 16.09 24.97
N ASP A 5 -22.15 15.54 25.31
CA ASP A 5 -22.62 14.23 24.86
C ASP A 5 -22.95 14.14 23.36
N GLU A 6 -23.47 15.21 22.75
CA GLU A 6 -23.71 15.26 21.30
C GLU A 6 -22.39 15.36 20.52
N ILE A 7 -21.39 16.05 21.08
CA ILE A 7 -20.03 16.13 20.53
C ILE A 7 -19.38 14.74 20.62
N ILE A 8 -19.47 14.06 21.78
CA ILE A 8 -18.95 12.70 21.99
C ILE A 8 -19.63 11.68 21.06
N LYS A 9 -20.95 11.75 20.85
CA LYS A 9 -21.67 10.90 19.88
C LYS A 9 -21.22 11.14 18.44
N GLN A 10 -20.88 12.37 18.08
CA GLN A 10 -20.36 12.70 16.75
C GLN A 10 -18.94 12.13 16.54
N TYR A 11 -18.12 12.06 17.60
CA TYR A 11 -16.79 11.43 17.59
C TYR A 11 -16.86 9.89 17.56
N GLN A 12 -17.85 9.28 18.20
CA GLN A 12 -18.05 7.82 18.16
C GLN A 12 -18.41 7.30 16.77
N LYS A 13 -18.99 8.13 15.88
CA LYS A 13 -19.35 7.75 14.50
C LYS A 13 -18.20 7.32 13.59
N ARG A 14 -16.95 7.54 13.99
CA ARG A 14 -15.73 7.20 13.22
C ARG A 14 -14.71 6.39 14.03
N SER A 15 -15.13 5.89 15.18
CA SER A 15 -14.32 5.06 16.08
C SER A 15 -14.59 3.56 15.81
N PRO A 16 -13.61 2.66 16.01
CA PRO A 16 -13.81 1.20 16.00
C PRO A 16 -14.99 0.70 16.86
N LEU A 17 -15.51 1.54 17.75
CA LEU A 17 -16.71 1.31 18.56
C LEU A 17 -17.99 1.05 17.74
N LEU A 18 -18.08 1.53 16.48
CA LEU A 18 -19.28 1.28 15.64
C LEU A 18 -19.34 -0.13 15.05
N TRP A 19 -18.20 -0.82 14.98
CA TRP A 19 -18.16 -2.26 14.65
C TRP A 19 -18.46 -3.12 15.87
N ILE A 20 -18.14 -2.63 17.07
CA ILE A 20 -18.45 -3.34 18.30
C ILE A 20 -19.96 -3.53 18.43
N SER A 21 -20.79 -2.58 17.99
CA SER A 21 -22.26 -2.71 17.98
C SER A 21 -22.81 -3.72 16.96
N ASN A 22 -22.04 -4.06 15.91
CA ASN A 22 -22.43 -5.00 14.85
C ASN A 22 -21.80 -6.40 15.02
N LEU A 23 -20.93 -6.59 16.02
CA LEU A 23 -20.53 -7.94 16.43
C LEU A 23 -21.79 -8.70 16.88
N PRO A 24 -22.00 -9.96 16.47
CA PRO A 24 -23.07 -10.79 17.02
C PRO A 24 -22.99 -10.77 18.55
N ASP A 25 -24.10 -11.05 19.25
CA ASP A 25 -24.22 -11.03 20.72
C ASP A 25 -23.26 -12.01 21.41
N ASP A 26 -21.96 -11.71 21.37
CA ASP A 26 -20.90 -12.29 22.16
C ASP A 26 -20.56 -11.26 23.24
N GLU A 27 -21.30 -11.37 24.35
CA GLU A 27 -21.12 -10.62 25.59
C GLU A 27 -19.66 -10.46 26.09
N PRO A 28 -18.75 -11.46 25.98
CA PRO A 28 -17.46 -11.40 26.68
C PRO A 28 -16.52 -10.31 26.14
N LEU A 29 -16.35 -10.22 24.81
CA LEU A 29 -15.42 -9.27 24.20
C LEU A 29 -15.88 -7.81 24.42
N ARG A 30 -17.20 -7.57 24.32
CA ARG A 30 -17.79 -6.27 24.63
C ARG A 30 -17.61 -5.91 26.11
N LYS A 31 -17.80 -6.84 27.03
CA LYS A 31 -17.59 -6.63 28.48
C LYS A 31 -16.12 -6.34 28.79
N ILE A 32 -15.18 -7.05 28.16
CA ILE A 32 -13.73 -6.86 28.35
C ILE A 32 -13.27 -5.49 27.80
N LEU A 33 -13.71 -5.12 26.59
CA LEU A 33 -13.38 -3.81 25.98
C LEU A 33 -14.01 -2.64 26.74
N LYS A 34 -15.24 -2.82 27.29
CA LYS A 34 -15.93 -1.79 28.10
C LYS A 34 -15.20 -1.47 29.41
N LYS A 35 -14.39 -2.38 29.95
CA LYS A 35 -13.60 -2.14 31.17
C LYS A 35 -12.38 -1.22 30.94
N GLY A 36 -12.12 -0.78 29.70
CA GLY A 36 -11.01 0.13 29.38
C GLY A 36 -9.61 -0.49 29.52
N GLN A 37 -9.52 -1.79 29.83
CA GLN A 37 -8.25 -2.49 30.04
C GLN A 37 -7.52 -2.79 28.73
N TYR A 38 -8.23 -2.79 27.59
CA TYR A 38 -7.72 -3.18 26.29
C TYR A 38 -8.05 -2.14 25.22
N VAL A 39 -7.12 -1.98 24.27
CA VAL A 39 -7.21 -1.10 23.11
C VAL A 39 -7.31 -1.95 21.85
N LEU A 40 -8.41 -1.78 21.11
CA LEU A 40 -8.63 -2.37 19.79
C LEU A 40 -8.25 -1.35 18.70
N ARG A 41 -7.33 -1.75 17.80
CA ARG A 41 -6.88 -0.94 16.66
C ARG A 41 -6.71 -1.82 15.42
N VAL A 42 -6.93 -1.23 14.25
CA VAL A 42 -6.46 -1.82 12.99
C VAL A 42 -4.94 -1.68 12.95
N THR A 43 -4.24 -2.69 12.45
CA THR A 43 -2.78 -2.74 12.37
C THR A 43 -2.23 -1.99 11.17
N ASP A 44 -0.96 -1.59 11.26
CA ASP A 44 -0.21 -1.02 10.15
C ASP A 44 0.08 -2.13 9.11
N LYS A 45 -0.25 -1.86 7.84
CA LYS A 45 -0.02 -2.69 6.64
C LYS A 45 -0.89 -3.94 6.48
N SER A 46 -1.18 -4.69 7.53
CA SER A 46 -1.95 -5.94 7.42
C SER A 46 -3.47 -5.76 7.48
N GLY A 47 -3.97 -4.60 7.92
CA GLY A 47 -5.41 -4.32 7.96
C GLY A 47 -6.21 -5.20 8.92
N ILE A 48 -5.53 -6.06 9.70
CA ILE A 48 -6.12 -6.92 10.73
C ILE A 48 -6.32 -6.14 12.03
N PHE A 49 -7.06 -6.71 12.96
CA PHE A 49 -7.24 -6.12 14.29
C PHE A 49 -6.13 -6.55 15.25
N HIS A 50 -5.68 -5.62 16.07
CA HIS A 50 -4.78 -5.85 17.19
C HIS A 50 -5.46 -5.43 18.49
N ILE A 51 -5.46 -6.35 19.45
CA ILE A 51 -5.91 -6.13 20.82
C ILE A 51 -4.67 -6.10 21.71
N GLY A 52 -4.48 -5.02 22.45
CA GLY A 52 -3.39 -4.91 23.44
C GLY A 52 -3.84 -4.21 24.70
N HIS A 53 -3.10 -4.37 25.80
CA HIS A 53 -3.42 -3.68 27.05
C HIS A 53 -3.28 -2.16 26.93
N ALA A 54 -4.23 -1.42 27.50
CA ALA A 54 -4.23 0.04 27.48
C ALA A 54 -2.98 0.64 28.15
N ALA A 55 -2.50 0.02 29.22
CA ALA A 55 -1.28 0.45 29.93
C ALA A 55 0.00 0.31 29.08
N ASP A 56 0.15 -0.80 28.35
CA ASP A 56 1.29 -0.98 27.42
C ASP A 56 1.22 0.03 26.27
N TYR A 57 0.02 0.25 25.73
CA TYR A 57 -0.20 1.23 24.68
C TYR A 57 0.14 2.65 25.12
N ALA A 58 -0.30 3.07 26.32
CA ALA A 58 0.04 4.36 26.91
C ALA A 58 1.56 4.50 27.16
N LYS A 59 2.20 3.46 27.71
CA LYS A 59 3.66 3.44 27.91
C LYS A 59 4.43 3.60 26.60
N LYS A 60 4.00 2.91 25.53
CA LYS A 60 4.61 3.02 24.20
C LYS A 60 4.38 4.38 23.55
N ALA A 61 3.19 4.95 23.70
CA ALA A 61 2.88 6.31 23.24
C ALA A 61 3.78 7.33 23.95
N GLU A 62 3.95 7.21 25.26
CA GLU A 62 4.83 8.08 26.04
C GLU A 62 6.30 7.94 25.66
N ALA A 63 6.79 6.71 25.54
CA ALA A 63 8.15 6.44 25.09
C ALA A 63 8.43 7.06 23.72
N TYR A 64 7.45 7.01 22.79
CA TYR A 64 7.55 7.66 21.50
C TYR A 64 7.65 9.19 21.64
N ARG A 65 6.79 9.83 22.43
CA ARG A 65 6.83 11.29 22.63
C ARG A 65 8.16 11.75 23.21
N LYS A 66 8.64 11.09 24.26
CA LYS A 66 9.93 11.39 24.90
C LYS A 66 11.12 11.19 23.96
N LYS A 67 11.12 10.11 23.18
CA LYS A 67 12.21 9.82 22.22
C LYS A 67 12.31 10.88 21.13
N THR A 68 11.18 11.39 20.67
CA THR A 68 11.12 12.23 19.46
C THR A 68 11.22 13.71 19.75
N CYS A 69 10.83 14.17 20.95
CA CYS A 69 10.70 15.59 21.30
C CYS A 69 9.92 16.40 20.25
N ALA A 70 9.04 15.73 19.49
CA ALA A 70 8.37 16.32 18.34
C ALA A 70 7.19 17.24 18.72
N TYR A 71 6.81 17.24 20.00
CA TYR A 71 5.64 17.94 20.51
C TYR A 71 5.99 18.80 21.72
N ILE A 72 5.41 20.00 21.77
CA ILE A 72 5.42 20.87 22.95
C ILE A 72 4.00 20.98 23.51
N GLU A 73 3.89 21.13 24.82
CA GLU A 73 2.62 21.41 25.49
C GLU A 73 2.18 22.86 25.24
N LEU A 74 0.86 23.07 25.23
CA LEU A 74 0.22 24.37 25.09
C LEU A 74 -0.74 24.60 26.26
N ASP A 75 -0.85 25.86 26.68
CA ASP A 75 -1.74 26.25 27.79
C ASP A 75 -3.23 26.20 27.43
N SER A 76 -3.58 26.21 26.15
CA SER A 76 -4.96 26.26 25.66
C SER A 76 -5.15 25.64 24.28
N ASP A 77 -6.41 25.36 23.91
CA ASP A 77 -6.77 24.81 22.62
C ASP A 77 -6.35 25.76 21.47
N PRO A 78 -5.46 25.33 20.56
CA PRO A 78 -5.00 26.18 19.48
C PRO A 78 -6.05 26.41 18.39
N LEU A 79 -7.15 25.65 18.32
CA LEU A 79 -8.07 25.62 17.16
C LEU A 79 -8.48 27.01 16.66
N TRP A 80 -9.04 27.84 17.56
CA TRP A 80 -9.56 29.15 17.17
C TRP A 80 -8.45 30.17 16.90
N SER A 81 -7.35 30.11 17.66
CA SER A 81 -6.17 30.94 17.38
C SER A 81 -5.59 30.65 15.98
N VAL A 82 -5.57 29.37 15.57
CA VAL A 82 -5.12 28.94 14.24
C VAL A 82 -6.13 29.36 13.18
N PHE A 83 -7.42 29.27 13.45
CA PHE A 83 -8.48 29.77 12.56
C PHE A 83 -8.28 31.25 12.25
N ASP A 84 -8.10 32.10 13.27
CA ASP A 84 -7.93 33.53 13.10
C ASP A 84 -6.63 33.88 12.35
N LYS A 85 -5.53 33.19 12.66
CA LYS A 85 -4.27 33.32 11.90
C LYS A 85 -4.44 32.99 10.42
N VAL A 86 -5.17 31.92 10.10
CA VAL A 86 -5.45 31.52 8.71
C VAL A 86 -6.27 32.58 7.99
N ILE A 87 -7.35 33.07 8.61
CA ILE A 87 -8.20 34.11 8.04
C ILE A 87 -7.39 35.40 7.79
N LEU A 88 -6.61 35.84 8.78
CA LEU A 88 -5.77 37.03 8.67
C LEU A 88 -4.75 36.91 7.54
N LEU A 89 -4.06 35.76 7.45
CA LEU A 89 -3.09 35.50 6.40
C LEU A 89 -3.73 35.55 5.01
N LEU A 90 -4.83 34.83 4.81
CA LEU A 90 -5.49 34.72 3.51
C LEU A 90 -6.06 36.07 3.06
N ASN A 91 -6.71 36.81 3.95
CA ASN A 91 -7.22 38.15 3.66
C ASN A 91 -6.08 39.14 3.35
N GLY A 92 -4.98 39.07 4.09
CA GLY A 92 -3.79 39.88 3.82
C GLY A 92 -3.17 39.60 2.45
N LEU A 93 -3.10 38.32 2.04
CA LEU A 93 -2.65 37.93 0.70
C LEU A 93 -3.63 38.41 -0.39
N ARG A 94 -4.94 38.36 -0.12
CA ARG A 94 -5.98 38.85 -1.06
C ARG A 94 -5.91 40.36 -1.26
N ALA A 95 -5.76 41.13 -0.18
CA ALA A 95 -5.62 42.59 -0.21
C ALA A 95 -4.39 43.03 -1.03
N LYS A 96 -3.28 42.30 -0.90
CA LYS A 96 -2.05 42.52 -1.70
C LYS A 96 -2.15 42.01 -3.14
N LYS A 97 -3.30 41.48 -3.57
CA LYS A 97 -3.52 40.84 -4.89
C LYS A 97 -2.55 39.68 -5.17
N HIS A 98 -2.02 39.03 -4.12
CA HIS A 98 -1.16 37.85 -4.25
C HIS A 98 -1.98 36.57 -4.51
N ILE A 99 -3.28 36.57 -4.18
CA ILE A 99 -4.20 35.48 -4.48
C ILE A 99 -5.50 36.02 -5.10
N LEU A 100 -6.11 35.21 -5.95
CA LEU A 100 -7.39 35.46 -6.60
C LEU A 100 -8.58 35.05 -5.71
N SER A 101 -9.78 35.54 -6.03
CA SER A 101 -10.99 35.23 -5.24
C SER A 101 -11.26 33.73 -5.16
N TRP A 102 -11.21 33.05 -6.31
CA TRP A 102 -11.44 31.62 -6.36
C TRP A 102 -10.37 30.82 -5.58
N GLN A 103 -9.14 31.33 -5.46
CA GLN A 103 -8.08 30.70 -4.68
C GLN A 103 -8.35 30.84 -3.18
N LEU A 104 -8.79 32.03 -2.76
CA LEU A 104 -9.28 32.28 -1.40
C LEU A 104 -10.43 31.32 -1.08
N ASP A 105 -11.42 31.19 -1.96
CA ASP A 105 -12.59 30.33 -1.73
C ASP A 105 -12.23 28.84 -1.55
N LYS A 106 -11.13 28.38 -2.16
CA LYS A 106 -10.61 27.01 -1.96
C LYS A 106 -9.85 26.82 -0.65
N MET A 107 -9.25 27.88 -0.13
CA MET A 107 -8.38 27.82 1.05
C MET A 107 -9.07 28.22 2.35
N ILE A 108 -10.07 29.11 2.28
CA ILE A 108 -10.67 29.73 3.45
C ILE A 108 -11.44 28.68 4.28
N PRO A 109 -11.14 28.57 5.59
CA PRO A 109 -11.84 27.63 6.45
C PRO A 109 -13.27 28.09 6.74
N LYS A 110 -14.18 27.14 6.84
CA LYS A 110 -15.57 27.39 7.22
C LYS A 110 -15.78 27.09 8.70
N ARG A 111 -16.24 28.07 9.46
CA ARG A 111 -16.34 28.01 10.93
C ARG A 111 -17.16 26.80 11.41
N GLU A 112 -18.19 26.43 10.67
CA GLU A 112 -19.07 25.29 10.97
C GLU A 112 -18.48 23.92 10.65
N LYS A 113 -17.35 23.87 9.94
CA LYS A 113 -16.69 22.62 9.50
C LYS A 113 -15.36 22.35 10.18
N VAL A 114 -14.77 23.34 10.84
CA VAL A 114 -13.46 23.19 11.47
C VAL A 114 -13.53 22.39 12.76
N GLN A 115 -12.53 21.55 12.99
CA GLN A 115 -12.36 20.73 14.19
C GLN A 115 -10.88 20.59 14.50
N SER A 116 -10.55 20.42 15.79
CA SER A 116 -9.18 20.14 16.21
C SER A 116 -8.69 18.82 15.61
N ALA A 117 -7.41 18.78 15.26
CA ALA A 117 -6.77 17.51 14.94
C ALA A 117 -6.75 16.62 16.19
N TYR A 118 -6.50 15.32 16.01
CA TYR A 118 -6.31 14.41 17.15
C TYR A 118 -5.17 13.43 16.85
N LEU A 119 -4.43 13.09 17.89
CA LEU A 119 -3.37 12.09 17.85
C LEU A 119 -3.92 10.73 18.26
N TYR A 120 -3.63 9.71 17.45
CA TYR A 120 -3.85 8.32 17.80
C TYR A 120 -2.68 7.47 17.29
N PHE A 121 -2.58 6.24 17.77
CA PHE A 121 -1.49 5.35 17.35
C PHE A 121 -2.00 4.07 16.64
N ILE A 122 -1.19 3.55 15.73
CA ILE A 122 -1.47 2.30 15.01
C ILE A 122 -0.36 1.29 15.35
N PRO A 123 -0.69 0.09 15.84
CA PRO A 123 0.31 -0.94 16.15
C PRO A 123 0.93 -1.52 14.88
N LYS A 124 2.25 -1.77 14.92
CA LYS A 124 3.02 -2.42 13.85
C LYS A 124 3.42 -3.85 14.28
N PRO A 125 2.52 -4.84 14.21
CA PRO A 125 2.80 -6.20 14.72
C PRO A 125 3.90 -6.91 13.93
N HIS A 126 4.14 -6.51 12.68
CA HIS A 126 5.23 -7.01 11.83
C HIS A 126 6.63 -6.54 12.26
N LYS A 127 6.76 -5.79 13.37
CA LYS A 127 8.04 -5.37 13.95
C LYS A 127 8.15 -5.89 15.38
N ILE A 128 9.36 -6.29 15.76
CA ILE A 128 9.67 -6.79 17.11
C ILE A 128 9.18 -5.78 18.18
N GLY A 129 8.46 -6.28 19.18
CA GLY A 129 7.90 -5.48 20.27
C GLY A 129 6.61 -4.70 19.94
N THR A 130 6.07 -4.85 18.72
CA THR A 130 4.84 -4.19 18.24
C THR A 130 4.86 -2.68 18.53
N PRO A 131 5.79 -1.92 17.93
CA PRO A 131 5.89 -0.48 18.12
C PRO A 131 4.65 0.23 17.56
N LEU A 132 4.42 1.44 18.07
CA LEU A 132 3.29 2.27 17.70
C LEU A 132 3.67 3.30 16.62
N ARG A 133 2.81 3.49 15.62
CA ARG A 133 2.87 4.57 14.63
C ARG A 133 1.97 5.71 15.08
N PRO A 134 2.47 6.93 15.35
CA PRO A 134 1.59 8.06 15.57
C PRO A 134 0.87 8.45 14.29
N ILE A 135 -0.38 8.90 14.39
CA ILE A 135 -1.11 9.55 13.31
C ILE A 135 -1.80 10.77 13.90
N VAL A 136 -1.49 11.94 13.33
CA VAL A 136 -2.22 13.18 13.60
C VAL A 136 -3.25 13.37 12.49
N SER A 137 -4.52 13.20 12.83
CA SER A 137 -5.64 13.35 11.90
C SER A 137 -6.05 14.81 11.79
N SER A 138 -5.58 15.51 10.76
CA SER A 138 -5.80 16.95 10.54
C SER A 138 -6.84 17.23 9.44
N LEU A 139 -7.82 16.35 9.25
CA LEU A 139 -8.74 16.40 8.10
C LEU A 139 -9.65 17.64 8.09
N HIS A 140 -9.92 18.21 9.26
CA HIS A 140 -10.86 19.33 9.44
C HIS A 140 -10.21 20.54 10.11
N MET A 141 -8.89 20.60 10.13
CA MET A 141 -8.18 21.76 10.68
C MET A 141 -8.40 23.01 9.81
N PRO A 142 -8.30 24.23 10.37
CA PRO A 142 -8.36 25.46 9.58
C PRO A 142 -7.34 25.51 8.43
N THR A 143 -6.22 24.80 8.55
CA THR A 143 -5.14 24.73 7.56
C THR A 143 -5.40 23.72 6.43
N THR A 144 -6.42 22.87 6.50
CA THR A 144 -6.65 21.80 5.51
C THR A 144 -6.89 22.34 4.10
N GLY A 145 -7.62 23.46 3.98
CA GLY A 145 -7.86 24.10 2.68
C GLY A 145 -6.56 24.55 2.02
N ILE A 146 -5.67 25.19 2.78
CA ILE A 146 -4.33 25.60 2.33
C ILE A 146 -3.48 24.38 1.96
N SER A 147 -3.47 23.34 2.79
CA SER A 147 -2.72 22.10 2.53
C SER A 147 -3.10 21.48 1.18
N LYS A 148 -4.41 21.29 0.94
CA LYS A 148 -4.92 20.76 -0.34
C LYS A 148 -4.61 21.67 -1.53
N PHE A 149 -4.65 22.97 -1.31
CA PHE A 149 -4.39 23.94 -2.38
C PHE A 149 -2.90 23.95 -2.76
N LEU A 150 -1.99 24.00 -1.79
CA LEU A 150 -0.54 23.95 -2.02
C LEU A 150 -0.12 22.63 -2.68
N ASP A 151 -0.68 21.51 -2.24
CA ASP A 151 -0.44 20.21 -2.87
C ASP A 151 -0.84 20.22 -4.36
N LYS A 152 -2.07 20.64 -4.67
CA LYS A 152 -2.54 20.78 -6.07
C LYS A 152 -1.70 21.73 -6.92
N LEU A 153 -1.12 22.76 -6.29
CA LEU A 153 -0.30 23.75 -6.96
C LEU A 153 1.11 23.23 -7.27
N ILE A 154 1.73 22.51 -6.32
CA ILE A 154 3.16 22.19 -6.33
C ILE A 154 3.41 20.75 -6.78
N ARG A 155 2.55 19.80 -6.42
CA ARG A 155 2.71 18.37 -6.75
C ARG A 155 2.92 18.11 -8.24
N PRO A 156 2.18 18.73 -9.19
CA PRO A 156 2.41 18.52 -10.62
C PRO A 156 3.78 18.99 -11.09
N LEU A 157 4.32 20.06 -10.48
CA LEU A 157 5.67 20.54 -10.79
C LEU A 157 6.71 19.54 -10.27
N PHE A 158 6.55 19.08 -9.04
CA PHE A 158 7.40 18.04 -8.48
C PHE A 158 7.41 16.78 -9.36
N ASP A 159 6.25 16.26 -9.72
CA ASP A 159 6.13 15.05 -10.54
C ASP A 159 6.79 15.23 -11.91
N LYS A 160 6.67 16.42 -12.52
CA LYS A 160 7.33 16.75 -13.79
C LYS A 160 8.85 16.69 -13.67
N TYR A 161 9.44 17.31 -12.64
CA TYR A 161 10.88 17.48 -12.54
C TYR A 161 11.60 16.33 -11.82
N ALA A 162 10.89 15.55 -10.99
CA ALA A 162 11.42 14.39 -10.28
C ALA A 162 11.06 13.04 -10.94
N ARG A 163 10.46 13.05 -12.14
CA ARG A 163 10.05 11.82 -12.84
C ARG A 163 11.21 10.86 -13.09
N SER A 164 12.40 11.38 -13.40
CA SER A 164 13.58 10.56 -13.68
C SER A 164 14.01 9.74 -12.46
N THR A 165 13.83 10.27 -11.25
CA THR A 165 14.23 9.61 -9.99
C THR A 165 13.06 8.95 -9.26
N THR A 166 11.81 9.14 -9.69
CA THR A 166 10.63 8.58 -9.03
C THR A 166 10.13 7.33 -9.77
N ILE A 167 10.11 6.20 -9.06
CA ILE A 167 9.47 4.95 -9.48
C ILE A 167 7.98 5.04 -9.14
N ILE A 168 7.14 4.86 -10.16
CA ILE A 168 5.68 4.97 -10.02
C ILE A 168 5.07 3.68 -9.44
N ASP A 169 5.41 2.55 -10.04
CA ASP A 169 4.87 1.23 -9.69
C ASP A 169 5.87 0.12 -10.09
N GLY A 170 5.51 -1.14 -9.84
CA GLY A 170 6.40 -2.27 -10.15
C GLY A 170 6.63 -2.45 -11.65
N VAL A 171 5.70 -2.00 -12.50
CA VAL A 171 5.87 -2.03 -13.96
C VAL A 171 6.90 -1.01 -14.40
N ASP A 172 6.83 0.22 -13.90
CA ASP A 172 7.84 1.27 -14.15
C ASP A 172 9.22 0.83 -13.66
N LEU A 173 9.31 0.16 -12.50
CA LEU A 173 10.57 -0.41 -12.02
C LEU A 173 11.13 -1.47 -12.96
N ILE A 174 10.32 -2.47 -13.33
CA ILE A 174 10.73 -3.55 -14.23
C ILE A 174 11.21 -2.98 -15.55
N GLN A 175 10.45 -2.07 -16.16
CA GLN A 175 10.83 -1.45 -17.44
C GLN A 175 12.16 -0.70 -17.37
N ARG A 176 12.43 -0.01 -16.26
CA ARG A 176 13.71 0.70 -16.05
C ARG A 176 14.88 -0.27 -15.87
N LEU A 177 14.67 -1.37 -15.14
CA LEU A 177 15.69 -2.41 -14.95
C LEU A 177 15.96 -3.19 -16.23
N GLU A 178 14.93 -3.52 -17.01
CA GLU A 178 15.07 -4.16 -18.32
C GLU A 178 15.81 -3.26 -19.30
N ALA A 179 15.51 -1.96 -19.31
CA ALA A 179 16.27 -1.00 -20.11
C ALA A 179 17.74 -0.90 -19.68
N TYR A 180 18.00 -0.86 -18.36
CA TYR A 180 19.36 -0.87 -17.81
C TYR A 180 20.13 -2.13 -18.22
N ALA A 181 19.50 -3.30 -18.15
CA ALA A 181 20.09 -4.56 -18.58
C ALA A 181 20.33 -4.60 -20.11
N THR A 182 19.37 -4.15 -20.91
CA THR A 182 19.44 -4.15 -22.38
C THR A 182 20.53 -3.20 -22.90
N ASN A 183 20.81 -2.12 -22.18
CA ASN A 183 21.92 -1.22 -22.48
C ASN A 183 23.30 -1.78 -22.08
N GLY A 184 23.37 -3.01 -21.56
CA GLY A 184 24.61 -3.67 -21.19
C GLY A 184 25.22 -3.18 -19.87
N TYR A 185 24.42 -2.55 -19.01
CA TYR A 185 24.90 -2.05 -17.71
C TYR A 185 24.76 -3.08 -16.58
N LEU A 186 23.94 -4.11 -16.76
CA LEU A 186 23.77 -5.18 -15.76
C LEU A 186 24.84 -6.26 -15.91
N ASN A 187 25.78 -6.28 -14.96
CA ASN A 187 26.91 -7.20 -14.97
C ASN A 187 26.77 -8.23 -13.83
N PRO A 188 27.50 -9.37 -13.85
CA PRO A 188 27.52 -10.31 -12.73
C PRO A 188 27.91 -9.70 -11.38
N THR A 189 28.64 -8.58 -11.40
CA THR A 189 29.09 -7.83 -10.21
C THR A 189 28.16 -6.69 -9.81
N THR A 190 27.04 -6.49 -10.51
CA THR A 190 26.07 -5.44 -10.17
C THR A 190 25.24 -5.88 -8.96
N TYR A 191 25.21 -5.04 -7.92
CA TYR A 191 24.43 -5.28 -6.70
C TYR A 191 23.24 -4.34 -6.62
N PHE A 192 22.09 -4.87 -6.22
CA PHE A 192 20.91 -4.07 -5.91
C PHE A 192 20.91 -3.70 -4.42
N CYS A 193 20.92 -2.40 -4.13
CA CYS A 193 20.87 -1.86 -2.77
C CYS A 193 19.54 -1.15 -2.52
N THR A 194 18.94 -1.40 -1.36
CA THR A 194 17.72 -0.68 -0.92
C THR A 194 18.01 0.09 0.36
N PHE A 195 17.41 1.28 0.47
CA PHE A 195 17.52 2.15 1.64
C PHE A 195 16.12 2.48 2.13
N ASP A 196 15.84 2.24 3.42
CA ASP A 196 14.58 2.65 4.06
C ASP A 196 14.80 3.93 4.87
N ILE A 197 14.00 4.96 4.60
CA ILE A 197 14.04 6.22 5.33
C ILE A 197 13.00 6.17 6.44
N THR A 198 13.47 6.09 7.67
CA THR A 198 12.60 5.97 8.83
C THR A 198 11.95 7.31 9.15
N ASP A 199 10.64 7.30 9.39
CA ASP A 199 9.93 8.41 10.05
C ASP A 199 10.01 9.77 9.32
N LEU A 200 10.24 9.78 8.01
CA LEU A 200 10.44 10.98 7.18
C LEU A 200 9.45 12.13 7.44
N TYR A 201 8.14 11.86 7.45
CA TYR A 201 7.14 12.92 7.61
C TYR A 201 7.08 13.51 9.03
N ILE A 202 7.31 12.67 10.04
CA ILE A 202 7.23 13.06 11.46
C ILE A 202 8.55 13.64 11.97
N MET A 203 9.65 13.42 11.23
CA MET A 203 10.99 13.96 11.51
C MET A 203 11.45 15.01 10.49
N LEU A 204 10.52 15.55 9.70
CA LEU A 204 10.81 16.56 8.69
C LEU A 204 11.44 17.83 9.33
N PRO A 205 12.65 18.25 8.94
CA PRO A 205 13.25 19.51 9.40
C PRO A 205 12.49 20.69 8.78
N GLN A 206 11.63 21.33 9.57
CA GLN A 206 10.63 22.27 9.05
C GLN A 206 11.25 23.46 8.31
N GLU A 207 12.21 24.18 8.91
CA GLU A 207 12.83 25.36 8.30
C GLU A 207 13.58 25.04 7.01
N GLU A 208 14.42 24.00 7.06
CA GLU A 208 15.17 23.53 5.91
C GLU A 208 14.23 23.13 4.76
N SER A 209 13.11 22.47 5.08
CA SER A 209 12.13 22.07 4.08
C SER A 209 11.48 23.27 3.38
N PHE A 210 11.20 24.37 4.09
CA PHE A 210 10.66 25.58 3.46
C PHE A 210 11.69 26.29 2.57
N TYR A 211 12.96 26.28 2.99
CA TYR A 211 14.06 26.78 2.18
C TYR A 211 14.19 25.95 0.90
N ILE A 212 14.24 24.63 1.00
CA ILE A 212 14.37 23.72 -0.15
C ILE A 212 13.16 23.81 -1.08
N LEU A 213 11.94 23.99 -0.55
CA LEU A 213 10.77 24.26 -1.38
C LEU A 213 10.96 25.53 -2.22
N THR A 214 11.49 26.59 -1.61
CA THR A 214 11.76 27.85 -2.31
C THR A 214 12.85 27.67 -3.37
N GLU A 215 13.93 26.98 -3.01
CA GLU A 215 15.04 26.64 -3.92
C GLU A 215 14.55 25.83 -5.13
N PHE A 216 13.75 24.78 -4.89
CA PHE A 216 13.15 23.95 -5.93
C PHE A 216 12.37 24.78 -6.95
N LEU A 217 11.49 25.66 -6.47
CA LEU A 217 10.66 26.49 -7.35
C LEU A 217 11.51 27.49 -8.17
N LEU A 218 12.45 28.17 -7.52
CA LEU A 218 13.34 29.13 -8.19
C LEU A 218 14.27 28.47 -9.20
N GLN A 219 14.82 27.30 -8.88
CA GLN A 219 15.69 26.55 -9.78
C GLN A 219 15.03 26.28 -11.13
N TYR A 220 13.72 26.04 -11.15
CA TYR A 220 12.98 25.80 -12.39
C TYR A 220 12.30 27.06 -12.95
N GLY A 221 12.75 28.25 -12.54
CA GLY A 221 12.32 29.54 -13.09
C GLY A 221 10.92 29.99 -12.65
N TYR A 222 10.33 29.35 -11.64
CA TYR A 222 9.05 29.81 -11.12
C TYR A 222 9.28 30.98 -10.18
N HIS A 223 8.70 32.14 -10.50
CA HIS A 223 8.52 33.25 -9.56
C HIS A 223 7.06 33.40 -9.12
N LYS A 224 6.14 32.86 -9.94
CA LYS A 224 4.70 32.74 -9.67
C LYS A 224 4.21 31.39 -10.16
N ILE A 225 3.21 30.82 -9.50
CA ILE A 225 2.52 29.58 -9.91
C ILE A 225 1.03 29.84 -9.85
N GLN A 226 0.32 29.70 -10.98
CA GLN A 226 -1.10 30.06 -11.09
C GLN A 226 -1.41 31.44 -10.48
N ASN A 227 -0.63 32.46 -10.84
CA ASN A 227 -0.71 33.84 -10.33
C ASN A 227 -0.33 34.04 -8.86
N ILE A 228 0.10 33.00 -8.13
CA ILE A 228 0.54 33.12 -6.74
C ILE A 228 2.04 33.34 -6.71
N PRO A 229 2.54 34.46 -6.15
CA PRO A 229 3.98 34.69 -6.00
C PRO A 229 4.60 33.74 -4.99
N ILE A 230 5.87 33.40 -5.19
CA ILE A 230 6.63 32.57 -4.24
C ILE A 230 6.56 33.11 -2.81
N ASP A 231 6.58 34.44 -2.61
CA ASP A 231 6.47 35.02 -1.28
C ASP A 231 5.15 34.73 -0.58
N ALA A 232 4.07 34.49 -1.33
CA ALA A 232 2.82 34.02 -0.77
C ALA A 232 2.92 32.53 -0.39
N ILE A 233 3.54 31.69 -1.24
CA ILE A 233 3.80 30.27 -0.94
C ILE A 233 4.67 30.14 0.32
N ARG A 234 5.71 30.96 0.47
CA ARG A 234 6.58 31.02 1.65
C ARG A 234 5.85 31.38 2.95
N LYS A 235 4.66 31.99 2.87
CA LYS A 235 3.80 32.30 4.02
C LYS A 235 2.74 31.22 4.25
N LEU A 236 2.21 30.65 3.18
CA LEU A 236 1.22 29.57 3.24
C LEU A 236 1.83 28.24 3.69
N ALA A 237 3.05 27.90 3.29
CA ALA A 237 3.66 26.62 3.66
C ALA A 237 3.91 26.49 5.17
N PRO A 238 4.47 27.48 5.88
CA PRO A 238 4.68 27.40 7.32
C PRO A 238 3.38 27.27 8.12
N ILE A 239 2.30 27.96 7.74
CA ILE A 239 1.04 27.87 8.50
C ILE A 239 0.48 26.45 8.51
N VAL A 240 0.66 25.69 7.42
CA VAL A 240 0.16 24.31 7.32
C VAL A 240 0.94 23.36 8.24
N ILE A 241 2.25 23.54 8.34
CA ILE A 241 3.13 22.61 9.07
C ILE A 241 3.27 23.01 10.55
N LYS A 242 3.47 24.30 10.84
CA LYS A 242 3.76 24.81 12.20
C LYS A 242 2.53 24.94 13.09
N GLU A 243 1.36 25.20 12.51
CA GLU A 243 0.11 25.36 13.29
C GLU A 243 -0.63 24.02 13.47
N ASN A 244 0.09 22.89 13.39
CA ASN A 244 -0.46 21.59 13.69
C ASN A 244 -0.52 21.38 15.22
N GLY A 245 -1.68 21.72 15.81
CA GLY A 245 -1.97 21.49 17.22
C GLY A 245 -3.19 20.62 17.43
N PHE A 246 -3.19 19.89 18.54
CA PHE A 246 -4.23 18.91 18.87
C PHE A 246 -4.30 18.62 20.39
N PRO A 247 -5.48 18.30 20.93
CA PRO A 247 -5.60 17.68 22.25
C PRO A 247 -5.15 16.21 22.24
N TYR A 248 -4.51 15.79 23.32
CA TYR A 248 -4.21 14.39 23.63
C TYR A 248 -4.20 14.22 25.15
N GLU A 249 -4.96 13.25 25.68
CA GLU A 249 -5.04 12.98 27.14
C GLU A 249 -5.26 14.25 28.00
N ASN A 250 -6.22 15.10 27.61
CA ASN A 250 -6.58 16.37 28.27
C ASN A 250 -5.50 17.47 28.24
N ILE A 251 -4.38 17.26 27.55
CA ILE A 251 -3.34 18.26 27.34
C ILE A 251 -3.35 18.70 25.88
N PHE A 252 -3.09 19.97 25.60
CA PHE A 252 -2.96 20.49 24.25
C PHE A 252 -1.50 20.45 23.81
N TYR A 253 -1.26 20.03 22.58
CA TYR A 253 0.08 19.94 22.02
C TYR A 253 0.19 20.69 20.70
N ARG A 254 1.41 21.12 20.37
CA ARG A 254 1.81 21.55 19.03
C ARG A 254 2.98 20.70 18.54
N GLN A 255 2.91 20.27 17.29
CA GLN A 255 4.03 19.60 16.63
C GLN A 255 5.07 20.63 16.19
N VAL A 256 6.31 20.47 16.68
CA VAL A 256 7.45 21.36 16.40
C VAL A 256 8.50 20.73 15.48
N ILE A 257 8.46 19.42 15.31
CA ILE A 257 9.30 18.67 14.35
C ILE A 257 8.37 17.84 13.46
N GLY A 258 8.67 17.77 12.16
CA GLY A 258 7.81 17.04 11.22
C GLY A 258 6.61 17.84 10.75
N GLY A 259 5.72 17.16 10.04
CA GLY A 259 4.37 17.65 9.75
C GLY A 259 3.32 16.60 10.08
N ALA A 260 2.05 17.01 10.03
CA ALA A 260 0.93 16.09 10.20
C ALA A 260 0.95 15.03 9.10
N LEU A 261 0.95 13.74 9.47
CA LEU A 261 0.87 12.61 8.53
C LEU A 261 -0.42 12.63 7.70
N GLY A 262 -1.50 13.21 8.22
CA GLY A 262 -2.77 13.37 7.49
C GLY A 262 -2.82 14.58 6.55
N SER A 263 -1.77 15.40 6.48
CA SER A 263 -1.72 16.58 5.61
C SER A 263 -1.09 16.24 4.27
N VAL A 264 -1.83 16.44 3.18
CA VAL A 264 -1.37 16.17 1.81
C VAL A 264 -0.16 17.01 1.42
N PHE A 265 -0.09 18.27 1.89
CA PHE A 265 1.08 19.11 1.64
C PHE A 265 2.34 18.61 2.33
N THR A 266 2.25 17.98 3.51
CA THR A 266 3.41 17.38 4.20
C THR A 266 4.08 16.33 3.30
N LEU A 267 3.28 15.53 2.58
CA LEU A 267 3.78 14.54 1.64
C LEU A 267 4.55 15.20 0.49
N THR A 268 3.98 16.22 -0.14
CA THR A 268 4.64 16.94 -1.24
C THR A 268 5.92 17.64 -0.78
N LEU A 269 5.91 18.24 0.41
CA LEU A 269 7.08 18.90 0.98
C LEU A 269 8.20 17.90 1.29
N ALA A 270 7.88 16.74 1.90
CA ALA A 270 8.85 15.69 2.17
C ALA A 270 9.47 15.11 0.90
N ASN A 271 8.67 14.96 -0.17
CA ASN A 271 9.17 14.52 -1.47
C ASN A 271 10.15 15.53 -2.09
N ILE A 272 9.89 16.83 -1.94
CA ILE A 272 10.80 17.89 -2.39
C ILE A 272 12.11 17.92 -1.58
N LEU A 273 12.03 17.70 -0.26
CA LEU A 273 13.22 17.50 0.58
C LEU A 273 14.05 16.32 0.05
N MET A 274 13.41 15.18 -0.21
CA MET A 274 14.09 14.01 -0.75
C MET A 274 14.71 14.25 -2.12
N TRP A 275 14.03 14.99 -3.00
CA TRP A 275 14.59 15.39 -4.29
C TRP A 275 15.90 16.18 -4.12
N LYS A 276 16.00 17.07 -3.14
CA LYS A 276 17.25 17.81 -2.89
C LYS A 276 18.32 16.89 -2.32
N TRP A 277 17.97 16.07 -1.35
CA TRP A 277 18.88 15.14 -0.67
C TRP A 277 19.49 14.10 -1.63
N GLU A 278 18.68 13.56 -2.54
CA GLU A 278 19.12 12.50 -3.47
C GLU A 278 20.01 13.01 -4.62
N LYS A 279 20.03 14.32 -4.91
CA LYS A 279 20.73 14.88 -6.10
C LYS A 279 22.18 14.46 -6.23
N GLN A 280 22.95 14.54 -5.15
CA GLN A 280 24.38 14.23 -5.20
C GLN A 280 24.62 12.75 -5.50
N LEU A 281 23.81 11.88 -4.90
CA LEU A 281 23.85 10.44 -5.15
C LEU A 281 23.48 10.15 -6.61
N VAL A 282 22.35 10.68 -7.07
CA VAL A 282 21.86 10.49 -8.45
C VAL A 282 22.88 10.95 -9.48
N HIS A 283 23.50 12.12 -9.26
CA HIS A 283 24.52 12.64 -10.16
C HIS A 283 25.72 11.69 -10.28
N ARG A 284 26.24 11.18 -9.15
CA ARG A 284 27.35 10.22 -9.15
C ARG A 284 26.99 8.92 -9.86
N LEU A 285 25.80 8.37 -9.56
CA LEU A 285 25.32 7.14 -10.18
C LEU A 285 25.12 7.30 -11.68
N THR A 286 24.59 8.44 -12.13
CA THR A 286 24.38 8.71 -13.56
C THR A 286 25.70 8.75 -14.33
N ILE A 287 26.77 9.29 -13.74
CA ILE A 287 28.11 9.31 -14.37
C ILE A 287 28.66 7.89 -14.55
N SER A 288 28.37 6.98 -13.61
CA SER A 288 28.80 5.59 -13.68
C SER A 288 27.80 4.67 -14.40
N ASN A 289 26.84 5.23 -15.14
CA ASN A 289 25.75 4.50 -15.79
C ASN A 289 24.90 3.64 -14.85
N GLU A 290 24.87 3.95 -13.55
CA GLU A 290 24.12 3.23 -12.54
C GLU A 290 22.67 3.72 -12.42
N ILE A 291 21.77 2.81 -12.04
CA ILE A 291 20.34 3.09 -11.89
C ILE A 291 20.01 3.56 -10.47
N TYR A 292 19.21 4.62 -10.39
CA TYR A 292 18.59 5.08 -9.14
C TYR A 292 17.09 5.23 -9.32
N GLY A 293 16.35 4.85 -8.29
CA GLY A 293 14.93 5.15 -8.21
C GLY A 293 14.45 5.18 -6.77
N ARG A 294 13.73 6.24 -6.41
CA ARG A 294 12.99 6.37 -5.17
C ARG A 294 11.58 5.90 -5.41
N SER A 295 11.15 4.92 -4.63
CA SER A 295 9.79 4.40 -4.63
C SER A 295 9.12 4.62 -3.28
N VAL A 296 7.79 4.54 -3.27
CA VAL A 296 7.00 4.38 -2.04
C VAL A 296 6.78 2.87 -1.87
N PRO A 297 6.83 2.31 -0.65
CA PRO A 297 6.81 0.85 -0.40
C PRO A 297 5.52 0.17 -0.89
N PHE A 298 5.48 -0.22 -2.17
CA PHE A 298 4.32 -0.83 -2.84
C PHE A 298 4.69 -1.63 -4.09
N LEU A 299 5.93 -2.07 -4.25
CA LEU A 299 6.33 -2.62 -5.55
C LEU A 299 6.07 -4.12 -5.69
N ASP A 300 5.95 -4.88 -4.61
CA ASP A 300 5.69 -6.34 -4.61
C ASP A 300 6.52 -7.12 -5.65
N VAL A 301 7.71 -6.62 -6.03
CA VAL A 301 8.63 -7.21 -7.00
C VAL A 301 9.88 -7.67 -6.26
N LEU A 302 10.24 -8.94 -6.43
CA LEU A 302 11.55 -9.47 -6.08
C LEU A 302 12.46 -9.33 -7.30
N ILE A 303 13.68 -8.84 -7.09
CA ILE A 303 14.66 -8.60 -8.16
C ILE A 303 15.92 -9.40 -7.82
N GLU A 304 16.41 -10.15 -8.79
CA GLU A 304 17.66 -10.89 -8.68
C GLU A 304 18.53 -10.63 -9.92
N ASN A 305 19.85 -10.58 -9.71
CA ASN A 305 20.85 -10.58 -10.76
C ASN A 305 21.47 -11.97 -10.84
N ARG A 306 21.10 -12.76 -11.85
CA ARG A 306 21.64 -14.10 -12.08
C ARG A 306 22.79 -14.01 -13.08
N LYS A 307 24.00 -13.73 -12.58
CA LYS A 307 25.24 -13.65 -13.37
C LYS A 307 25.11 -12.70 -14.59
N GLY A 308 24.53 -11.52 -14.39
CA GLY A 308 24.31 -10.51 -15.44
C GLY A 308 22.93 -10.58 -16.09
N THR A 309 22.13 -11.59 -15.78
CA THR A 309 20.74 -11.71 -16.27
C THR A 309 19.75 -11.24 -15.22
N LEU A 310 18.93 -10.25 -15.56
CA LEU A 310 17.85 -9.77 -14.71
C LEU A 310 16.75 -10.83 -14.58
N THR A 311 16.39 -11.19 -13.35
CA THR A 311 15.18 -11.98 -13.08
C THR A 311 14.30 -11.31 -12.04
N THR A 312 13.00 -11.30 -12.28
CA THR A 312 11.98 -10.70 -11.42
C THR A 312 10.87 -11.69 -11.11
N SER A 313 10.28 -11.59 -9.92
CA SER A 313 9.09 -12.36 -9.51
C SER A 313 8.24 -11.57 -8.52
N VAL A 314 7.08 -12.09 -8.12
CA VAL A 314 6.27 -11.46 -7.07
C VAL A 314 6.95 -11.66 -5.71
N TYR A 315 7.13 -10.56 -4.98
CA TYR A 315 7.66 -10.59 -3.62
C TYR A 315 6.52 -10.78 -2.62
N HIS A 316 6.66 -11.79 -1.75
CA HIS A 316 5.78 -12.05 -0.61
C HIS A 316 6.55 -11.81 0.67
N LYS A 317 5.97 -11.06 1.64
CA LYS A 317 6.63 -10.93 2.94
C LYS A 317 6.43 -12.22 3.74
N GLU A 318 7.45 -12.64 4.46
CA GLU A 318 7.38 -13.82 5.34
C GLU A 318 6.26 -13.76 6.38
N ALA A 319 5.88 -12.54 6.80
CA ALA A 319 4.81 -12.29 7.77
C ALA A 319 3.46 -11.96 7.11
N ASP A 320 3.36 -11.92 5.78
CA ASP A 320 2.08 -11.69 5.11
C ASP A 320 1.25 -12.97 5.23
N GLU A 321 0.19 -12.91 6.03
CA GLU A 321 -0.81 -13.97 6.09
C GLU A 321 -1.59 -13.99 4.76
N PRO A 322 -2.02 -15.17 4.28
CA PRO A 322 -2.68 -15.31 2.98
C PRO A 322 -4.13 -14.81 3.01
N TYR A 323 -4.45 -13.77 3.77
CA TYR A 323 -5.79 -13.21 3.89
C TYR A 323 -6.06 -12.23 2.75
N VAL A 324 -7.13 -12.52 2.01
CA VAL A 324 -7.77 -11.57 1.10
C VAL A 324 -9.21 -11.37 1.53
N VAL A 325 -9.97 -10.55 0.80
CA VAL A 325 -11.40 -10.36 1.09
C VAL A 325 -12.10 -11.73 1.07
N PRO A 326 -12.67 -12.22 2.19
CA PRO A 326 -13.29 -13.54 2.22
C PRO A 326 -14.48 -13.61 1.26
N PHE A 327 -14.62 -14.70 0.51
CA PHE A 327 -15.66 -14.80 -0.52
C PHE A 327 -17.10 -14.68 0.02
N ARG A 328 -17.29 -15.03 1.29
CA ARG A 328 -18.58 -14.96 2.01
C ARG A 328 -18.86 -13.60 2.66
N SER A 329 -17.97 -12.62 2.51
CA SER A 329 -18.15 -11.30 3.11
C SER A 329 -19.18 -10.47 2.32
N ASP A 330 -19.77 -9.47 2.96
CA ASP A 330 -20.78 -8.57 2.35
C ASP A 330 -20.15 -7.47 1.48
N HIS A 331 -19.31 -7.89 0.52
CA HIS A 331 -18.71 -6.99 -0.45
C HIS A 331 -19.38 -7.15 -1.82
N PRO A 332 -19.44 -6.07 -2.63
CA PRO A 332 -19.97 -6.17 -3.99
C PRO A 332 -19.19 -7.18 -4.86
N SER A 333 -19.87 -7.88 -5.77
CA SER A 333 -19.26 -8.97 -6.58
C SER A 333 -18.06 -8.54 -7.44
N HIS A 334 -17.93 -7.25 -7.75
CA HIS A 334 -16.75 -6.74 -8.46
C HIS A 334 -15.48 -6.76 -7.60
N VAL A 335 -15.57 -6.67 -6.27
CA VAL A 335 -14.42 -6.73 -5.35
C VAL A 335 -13.77 -8.12 -5.41
N PHE A 336 -14.57 -9.19 -5.38
CA PHE A 336 -14.08 -10.56 -5.49
C PHE A 336 -13.41 -10.82 -6.84
N ARG A 337 -14.01 -10.34 -7.92
CA ARG A 337 -13.43 -10.43 -9.28
C ARG A 337 -12.11 -9.68 -9.36
N ASN A 338 -12.05 -8.44 -8.88
CA ASN A 338 -10.84 -7.63 -8.89
C ASN A 338 -9.72 -8.21 -8.03
N THR A 339 -10.05 -8.88 -6.92
CA THR A 339 -9.06 -9.56 -6.07
C THR A 339 -8.31 -10.63 -6.87
N ILE A 340 -9.04 -11.47 -7.61
CA ILE A 340 -8.46 -12.51 -8.49
C ILE A 340 -7.69 -11.85 -9.63
N ASP A 341 -8.34 -10.95 -10.37
CA ASP A 341 -7.76 -10.34 -11.55
C ASP A 341 -6.46 -9.60 -11.25
N THR A 342 -6.42 -8.82 -10.16
CA THR A 342 -5.23 -8.04 -9.78
C THR A 342 -4.06 -8.94 -9.42
N ALA A 343 -4.32 -10.04 -8.69
CA ALA A 343 -3.29 -11.01 -8.33
C ALA A 343 -2.68 -11.68 -9.57
N ILE A 344 -3.53 -12.14 -10.50
CA ILE A 344 -3.08 -12.80 -11.75
C ILE A 344 -2.32 -11.80 -12.64
N ILE A 345 -2.85 -10.59 -12.81
CA ILE A 345 -2.18 -9.55 -13.62
C ILE A 345 -0.80 -9.23 -13.05
N ARG A 346 -0.68 -9.16 -11.71
CA ARG A 346 0.61 -8.96 -11.03
C ARG A 346 1.56 -10.13 -11.28
N ALA A 347 1.09 -11.38 -11.16
CA ALA A 347 1.87 -12.58 -11.43
C ALA A 347 2.47 -12.58 -12.85
N VAL A 348 1.65 -12.23 -13.86
CA VAL A 348 2.09 -12.15 -15.26
C VAL A 348 3.12 -11.03 -15.45
N ARG A 349 2.87 -9.84 -14.88
CA ARG A 349 3.76 -8.68 -15.05
C ARG A 349 5.12 -8.87 -14.41
N TYR A 350 5.17 -9.50 -13.23
CA TYR A 350 6.38 -9.51 -12.40
C TYR A 350 7.25 -10.74 -12.63
N SER A 351 6.70 -11.86 -13.08
CA SER A 351 7.47 -13.08 -13.33
C SER A 351 8.24 -12.96 -14.63
N THR A 352 9.56 -13.21 -14.63
CA THR A 352 10.38 -13.18 -15.87
C THR A 352 10.10 -14.37 -16.76
N ASN A 353 9.90 -15.56 -16.17
CA ASN A 353 9.71 -16.80 -16.90
C ASN A 353 8.44 -17.54 -16.48
N LEU A 354 8.05 -18.51 -17.31
CA LEU A 354 6.85 -19.31 -17.13
C LEU A 354 6.86 -20.07 -15.79
N SER A 355 7.99 -20.66 -15.40
CA SER A 355 8.10 -21.43 -14.15
C SER A 355 7.79 -20.59 -12.90
N GLN A 356 8.34 -19.37 -12.85
CA GLN A 356 8.04 -18.40 -11.78
C GLN A 356 6.56 -18.00 -11.76
N PHE A 357 5.99 -17.77 -12.95
CA PHE A 357 4.57 -17.45 -13.09
C PHE A 357 3.67 -18.60 -12.62
N GLU A 358 3.99 -19.85 -12.97
CA GLU A 358 3.23 -21.03 -12.54
C GLU A 358 3.27 -21.22 -11.03
N GLU A 359 4.43 -21.05 -10.40
CA GLU A 359 4.55 -21.09 -8.94
C GLU A 359 3.69 -20.02 -8.29
N GLU A 360 3.75 -18.78 -8.78
CA GLU A 360 2.91 -17.70 -8.28
C GLU A 360 1.41 -17.99 -8.46
N MET A 361 1.02 -18.58 -9.60
CA MET A 361 -0.36 -18.99 -9.83
C MET A 361 -0.83 -20.07 -8.85
N ARG A 362 0.06 -21.02 -8.44
CA ARG A 362 -0.25 -21.99 -7.38
C ARG A 362 -0.51 -21.28 -6.06
N GLN A 363 0.36 -20.33 -5.68
CA GLN A 363 0.20 -19.55 -4.45
C GLN A 363 -1.11 -18.74 -4.44
N ILE A 364 -1.43 -18.06 -5.54
CA ILE A 364 -2.68 -17.31 -5.69
C ILE A 364 -3.89 -18.23 -5.55
N LYS A 365 -3.89 -19.39 -6.21
CA LYS A 365 -4.99 -20.36 -6.10
C LYS A 365 -5.17 -20.84 -4.66
N LEU A 366 -4.08 -21.21 -3.98
CA LEU A 366 -4.12 -21.64 -2.58
C LEU A 366 -4.66 -20.54 -1.66
N MET A 367 -4.17 -19.32 -1.81
CA MET A 367 -4.66 -18.15 -1.08
C MET A 367 -6.17 -17.93 -1.29
N LEU A 368 -6.65 -17.96 -2.54
CA LEU A 368 -8.08 -17.77 -2.83
C LEU A 368 -8.94 -18.90 -2.24
N LEU A 369 -8.52 -20.16 -2.37
CA LEU A 369 -9.23 -21.31 -1.78
C LEU A 369 -9.29 -21.20 -0.25
N TYR A 370 -8.19 -20.78 0.38
CA TYR A 370 -8.13 -20.55 1.82
C TYR A 370 -9.14 -19.48 2.28
N ASN A 371 -9.40 -18.47 1.46
CA ASN A 371 -10.41 -17.43 1.73
C ASN A 371 -11.83 -17.79 1.24
N GLY A 372 -12.06 -19.05 0.88
CA GLY A 372 -13.38 -19.61 0.56
C GLY A 372 -13.89 -19.32 -0.85
N TYR A 373 -13.02 -18.92 -1.78
CA TYR A 373 -13.41 -18.72 -3.19
C TYR A 373 -13.72 -20.06 -3.87
N PRO A 374 -14.85 -20.20 -4.60
CA PRO A 374 -15.18 -21.43 -5.33
C PRO A 374 -14.16 -21.71 -6.43
N PRO A 375 -13.65 -22.95 -6.58
CA PRO A 375 -12.68 -23.31 -7.63
C PRO A 375 -13.14 -22.92 -9.03
N ILE A 376 -14.41 -23.20 -9.36
CA ILE A 376 -14.99 -22.87 -10.66
C ILE A 376 -14.97 -21.35 -10.93
N HIS A 377 -15.19 -20.54 -9.90
CA HIS A 377 -15.14 -19.09 -10.03
C HIS A 377 -13.70 -18.62 -10.29
N ILE A 378 -12.70 -19.22 -9.64
CA ILE A 378 -11.28 -18.94 -9.87
C ILE A 378 -10.91 -19.28 -11.31
N ASP A 379 -11.24 -20.48 -11.78
CA ASP A 379 -10.87 -20.96 -13.11
C ASP A 379 -11.59 -20.16 -14.22
N CYS A 380 -12.89 -19.89 -14.08
CA CYS A 380 -13.63 -19.04 -15.03
C CYS A 380 -13.04 -17.64 -15.15
N ARG A 381 -12.66 -17.02 -14.02
CA ARG A 381 -12.02 -15.69 -14.02
C ARG A 381 -10.64 -15.73 -14.68
N THR A 382 -9.85 -16.74 -14.34
CA THR A 382 -8.53 -16.95 -14.92
C THR A 382 -8.64 -17.08 -16.44
N ASN A 383 -9.45 -18.02 -16.94
CA ASN A 383 -9.64 -18.23 -18.37
C ASN A 383 -10.12 -16.96 -19.09
N ARG A 384 -11.10 -16.24 -18.51
CA ARG A 384 -11.60 -15.00 -19.08
C ARG A 384 -10.52 -13.92 -19.23
N LEU A 385 -9.58 -13.83 -18.28
CA LEU A 385 -8.45 -12.91 -18.42
C LEU A 385 -7.57 -13.36 -19.59
N PHE A 386 -7.08 -14.60 -19.59
CA PHE A 386 -6.19 -15.05 -20.67
C PHE A 386 -6.83 -14.94 -22.05
N THR A 387 -8.10 -15.32 -22.23
CA THR A 387 -8.82 -15.15 -23.51
C THR A 387 -8.96 -13.69 -23.93
N LYS A 388 -9.06 -12.75 -22.99
CA LYS A 388 -9.13 -11.32 -23.30
C LYS A 388 -7.79 -10.78 -23.82
N TYR A 389 -6.66 -11.36 -23.42
CA TYR A 389 -5.32 -10.84 -23.71
C TYR A 389 -4.54 -11.65 -24.76
N LEU A 390 -4.82 -12.95 -24.89
CA LEU A 390 -4.31 -13.81 -25.95
C LEU A 390 -5.33 -13.82 -27.09
N PHE A 391 -5.07 -13.06 -28.17
CA PHE A 391 -6.00 -12.84 -29.28
C PHE A 391 -6.34 -14.07 -30.12
N ASN A 392 -5.85 -15.26 -29.76
CA ASN A 392 -6.27 -16.51 -30.35
C ASN A 392 -6.06 -17.64 -29.34
N SER A 393 -6.94 -18.63 -29.44
CA SER A 393 -6.88 -19.98 -28.86
C SER A 393 -7.23 -20.18 -27.37
N TYR A 394 -8.00 -21.25 -27.18
CA TYR A 394 -8.49 -21.88 -25.96
C TYR A 394 -7.35 -22.47 -25.10
N ILE A 395 -6.24 -21.75 -24.93
CA ILE A 395 -5.08 -22.23 -24.18
C ILE A 395 -5.32 -21.94 -22.70
N LEU A 396 -5.43 -23.02 -21.91
CA LEU A 396 -5.45 -22.93 -20.46
C LEU A 396 -4.12 -22.35 -19.96
N PRO A 397 -4.09 -21.60 -18.84
CA PRO A 397 -2.86 -21.03 -18.27
C PRO A 397 -1.74 -22.05 -18.05
N MET A 398 -2.07 -23.33 -17.89
CA MET A 398 -1.14 -24.45 -17.68
C MET A 398 -0.61 -25.08 -18.98
N LEU A 399 -1.00 -24.55 -20.15
CA LEU A 399 -0.59 -25.02 -21.48
C LEU A 399 0.14 -23.93 -22.27
N ILE A 400 0.45 -22.80 -21.63
CA ILE A 400 1.19 -21.69 -22.26
C ILE A 400 2.67 -22.12 -22.35
N ASN A 401 3.28 -22.07 -23.53
CA ASN A 401 4.71 -22.30 -23.68
C ASN A 401 5.53 -21.04 -23.28
N SER A 402 6.86 -21.15 -23.23
CA SER A 402 7.74 -20.04 -22.81
C SER A 402 7.61 -18.78 -23.69
N ASP A 403 7.42 -18.97 -25.00
CA ASP A 403 7.41 -17.89 -25.98
C ASP A 403 6.09 -17.11 -25.91
N ASP A 404 4.98 -17.84 -25.82
CA ASP A 404 3.64 -17.30 -25.62
C ASP A 404 3.54 -16.53 -24.29
N PHE A 405 4.16 -17.04 -23.22
CA PHE A 405 4.21 -16.34 -21.95
C PHE A 405 5.02 -15.04 -22.04
N SER A 406 6.17 -15.06 -22.72
CA SER A 406 7.00 -13.87 -22.92
C SER A 406 6.26 -12.77 -23.69
N HIS A 407 5.54 -13.16 -24.75
CA HIS A 407 4.67 -12.25 -25.50
C HIS A 407 3.54 -11.69 -24.63
N LEU A 408 2.87 -12.55 -23.86
CA LEU A 408 1.81 -12.14 -22.94
C LEU A 408 2.30 -11.14 -21.90
N ARG A 409 3.44 -11.43 -21.26
CA ARG A 409 4.07 -10.54 -20.28
C ARG A 409 4.36 -9.18 -20.90
N HIS A 410 4.95 -9.16 -22.09
CA HIS A 410 5.24 -7.92 -22.81
C HIS A 410 3.98 -7.08 -23.07
N GLU A 411 2.89 -7.71 -23.53
CA GLU A 411 1.58 -7.05 -23.70
C GLU A 411 1.05 -6.43 -22.39
N PHE A 412 1.19 -7.14 -21.27
CA PHE A 412 0.73 -6.67 -19.95
C PHE A 412 1.56 -5.51 -19.38
N LEU A 413 2.85 -5.46 -19.72
CA LEU A 413 3.75 -4.35 -19.39
C LEU A 413 3.44 -3.12 -20.27
N LEU A 414 3.16 -3.30 -21.57
CA LEU A 414 2.84 -2.20 -22.49
C LEU A 414 1.47 -1.58 -22.26
N LYS A 415 0.41 -2.37 -22.00
CA LYS A 415 -0.95 -1.83 -21.77
C LYS A 415 -1.06 -0.95 -20.53
N SER A 416 -0.11 -1.03 -19.59
CA SER A 416 0.00 -0.06 -18.48
C SER A 416 0.19 1.38 -18.99
N LYS A 417 0.97 1.57 -20.07
CA LYS A 417 1.21 2.89 -20.68
C LYS A 417 -0.08 3.51 -21.26
N ASN A 418 -0.96 2.69 -21.84
CA ASN A 418 -2.18 3.18 -22.49
C ASN A 418 -3.29 3.56 -21.51
N SER A 419 -3.31 3.03 -20.28
CA SER A 419 -4.25 3.51 -19.26
C SER A 419 -3.92 4.93 -18.75
N ILE A 420 -2.67 5.38 -18.90
CA ILE A 420 -2.22 6.73 -18.55
C ILE A 420 -2.49 7.70 -19.70
N ASN A 421 -2.36 7.26 -20.95
CA ASN A 421 -2.58 8.11 -22.13
C ASN A 421 -4.05 8.22 -22.56
N ASN A 422 -4.91 7.24 -22.25
CA ASN A 422 -6.32 7.24 -22.69
C ASN A 422 -7.23 8.26 -21.97
N ALA A 423 -6.70 9.07 -21.04
CA ALA A 423 -7.39 10.27 -20.54
C ALA A 423 -7.23 11.48 -21.48
N ALA A 424 -6.35 11.40 -22.48
CA ALA A 424 -6.14 12.45 -23.48
C ALA A 424 -6.19 11.84 -24.89
N THR A 425 -7.29 12.15 -25.60
CA THR A 425 -7.49 12.07 -27.06
C THR A 425 -7.73 10.69 -27.70
N ARG A 426 -8.73 10.68 -28.59
CA ARG A 426 -9.29 9.54 -29.33
C ARG A 426 -8.54 9.33 -30.66
N ASN A 427 -8.13 8.09 -30.94
CA ASN A 427 -8.09 7.39 -32.24
C ASN A 427 -7.08 7.83 -33.34
N PRO A 428 -6.70 6.93 -34.29
CA PRO A 428 -5.51 6.07 -34.20
C PRO A 428 -4.63 6.10 -35.49
N THR A 429 -3.46 5.44 -35.54
CA THR A 429 -2.99 4.65 -36.71
C THR A 429 -1.58 4.02 -36.55
N ILE A 430 -1.51 2.73 -36.90
CA ILE A 430 -0.47 2.00 -37.67
C ILE A 430 1.01 2.26 -37.35
N ALA A 431 1.63 1.34 -36.60
CA ALA A 431 3.06 1.03 -36.66
C ALA A 431 3.34 -0.34 -36.01
N GLY A 432 2.92 -1.43 -36.65
CA GLY A 432 2.98 -2.78 -36.07
C GLY A 432 3.76 -3.83 -36.89
N GLN A 433 4.42 -3.47 -37.98
CA GLN A 433 4.93 -4.48 -38.94
C GLN A 433 6.45 -4.53 -39.14
N ALA A 434 7.24 -3.70 -38.47
CA ALA A 434 8.69 -3.63 -38.76
C ALA A 434 9.60 -4.43 -37.80
N HIS A 435 9.10 -5.06 -36.74
CA HIS A 435 9.97 -5.67 -35.70
C HIS A 435 9.87 -7.19 -35.56
N LEU A 436 8.98 -7.84 -36.30
CA LEU A 436 8.79 -9.30 -36.29
C LEU A 436 9.91 -10.09 -37.00
N THR A 437 10.87 -9.40 -37.62
CA THR A 437 11.94 -10.04 -38.41
C THR A 437 13.20 -10.32 -37.60
N TYR A 438 13.32 -9.85 -36.35
CA TYR A 438 14.58 -9.91 -35.61
C TYR A 438 14.69 -11.08 -34.61
N LEU A 439 13.58 -11.64 -34.11
CA LEU A 439 13.59 -12.64 -33.03
C LEU A 439 13.77 -14.11 -33.47
N LYS A 440 13.99 -14.38 -34.77
CA LYS A 440 14.16 -15.75 -35.27
C LYS A 440 15.57 -16.33 -35.15
N ASN A 441 16.56 -15.52 -34.80
CA ASN A 441 17.94 -15.97 -34.70
C ASN A 441 18.44 -15.71 -33.29
N GLN A 442 18.43 -16.74 -32.43
CA GLN A 442 19.43 -17.11 -31.42
C GLN A 442 18.78 -18.12 -30.44
N VAL A 443 18.78 -19.39 -30.85
CA VAL A 443 18.56 -20.54 -29.97
C VAL A 443 19.91 -21.22 -29.84
N GLU A 444 20.52 -21.16 -28.65
CA GLU A 444 21.53 -22.14 -28.23
C GLU A 444 21.25 -22.52 -26.77
N HIS A 445 20.99 -23.81 -26.58
CA HIS A 445 20.78 -24.47 -25.29
C HIS A 445 22.13 -24.82 -24.65
N PRO A 446 22.29 -24.68 -23.33
CA PRO A 446 23.23 -25.49 -22.57
C PRO A 446 22.51 -26.67 -21.90
N THR A 447 23.19 -27.80 -22.00
CA THR A 447 22.86 -29.16 -21.57
C THR A 447 22.79 -29.36 -20.07
N GLU A 448 22.04 -30.40 -19.71
CA GLU A 448 21.85 -30.96 -18.37
C GLU A 448 23.16 -31.37 -17.69
N ASP A 449 23.24 -31.12 -16.38
CA ASP A 449 23.98 -31.97 -15.45
C ASP A 449 23.14 -32.13 -14.17
N ASN A 450 22.95 -33.40 -13.80
CA ASN A 450 22.09 -33.88 -12.72
C ASN A 450 22.79 -33.88 -11.34
N GLU A 451 21.97 -34.06 -10.31
CA GLU A 451 22.27 -34.49 -8.93
C GLU A 451 22.44 -33.41 -7.84
N LEU A 452 21.33 -33.12 -7.14
CA LEU A 452 21.05 -33.59 -5.76
C LEU A 452 19.73 -32.95 -5.29
N ILE A 453 18.60 -33.55 -5.68
CA ILE A 453 17.29 -33.14 -5.17
C ILE A 453 17.15 -33.68 -3.75
N THR A 454 17.51 -32.88 -2.76
CA THR A 454 17.06 -33.09 -1.37
C THR A 454 15.53 -33.05 -1.34
N LYS A 455 14.91 -34.16 -0.93
CA LYS A 455 13.47 -34.33 -0.70
C LYS A 455 12.88 -33.09 0.01
N ARG A 456 12.06 -32.31 -0.70
CA ARG A 456 11.36 -31.14 -0.14
C ARG A 456 10.04 -31.61 0.47
N HIS A 457 10.03 -31.82 1.78
CA HIS A 457 8.79 -32.02 2.54
C HIS A 457 8.08 -30.66 2.71
N LEU A 458 6.89 -30.51 2.14
CA LEU A 458 6.02 -29.36 2.39
C LEU A 458 5.16 -29.68 3.62
N ILE A 459 5.46 -29.08 4.77
CA ILE A 459 4.71 -29.27 6.01
C ILE A 459 3.59 -28.21 6.07
N ILE A 460 2.34 -28.65 6.02
CA ILE A 460 1.17 -27.76 6.09
C ILE A 460 0.58 -27.84 7.50
N HIS A 461 0.71 -26.76 8.27
CA HIS A 461 0.12 -26.64 9.60
C HIS A 461 -1.31 -26.08 9.53
N TYR A 462 -2.27 -26.74 10.16
CA TYR A 462 -3.68 -26.30 10.22
C TYR A 462 -4.10 -25.88 11.64
N TRP A 463 -5.02 -24.91 11.72
CA TRP A 463 -5.69 -24.45 12.95
C TRP A 463 -7.22 -24.41 12.77
N HIS A 464 -7.96 -25.35 13.37
CA HIS A 464 -9.21 -25.11 14.15
C HIS A 464 -9.93 -26.40 14.62
N GLU A 465 -10.75 -26.22 15.65
CA GLU A 465 -11.51 -27.23 16.43
C GLU A 465 -12.61 -28.01 15.65
N ILE A 466 -12.57 -29.34 15.85
CA ILE A 466 -13.65 -30.32 16.07
C ILE A 466 -15.01 -30.06 15.38
N ARG A 467 -15.15 -30.54 14.11
CA ARG A 467 -16.18 -31.49 13.59
C ARG A 467 -16.33 -31.40 12.06
N LEU A 468 -15.25 -31.57 11.30
CA LEU A 468 -15.34 -31.77 9.85
C LEU A 468 -14.52 -32.97 9.38
N ARG A 469 -14.81 -34.15 9.93
CA ARG A 469 -14.29 -35.44 9.39
C ARG A 469 -14.56 -35.60 7.89
N LYS A 470 -15.63 -34.99 7.37
CA LYS A 470 -16.01 -35.04 5.95
C LYS A 470 -15.16 -34.14 5.03
N GLN A 471 -14.51 -33.08 5.53
CA GLN A 471 -13.69 -32.20 4.69
C GLN A 471 -12.23 -32.65 4.54
N TYR A 472 -11.73 -33.51 5.44
CA TYR A 472 -10.43 -34.17 5.23
C TYR A 472 -10.46 -35.10 4.02
N GLN A 473 -11.61 -35.73 3.76
CA GLN A 473 -11.82 -36.57 2.60
C GLN A 473 -11.83 -35.73 1.33
N SER A 474 -12.50 -34.57 1.33
CA SER A 474 -12.50 -33.66 0.17
C SER A 474 -11.15 -32.97 -0.08
N ILE A 475 -10.37 -32.65 0.96
CA ILE A 475 -9.01 -32.10 0.80
C ILE A 475 -8.03 -33.17 0.33
N ARG A 476 -8.14 -34.40 0.84
CA ARG A 476 -7.37 -35.54 0.32
C ARG A 476 -7.77 -35.91 -1.10
N GLU A 477 -9.06 -35.87 -1.43
CA GLU A 477 -9.57 -36.07 -2.80
C GLU A 477 -9.17 -34.93 -3.73
N LEU A 478 -9.17 -33.67 -3.27
CA LEU A 478 -8.64 -32.56 -4.05
C LEU A 478 -7.15 -32.76 -4.29
N TRP A 479 -6.37 -33.04 -3.24
CA TRP A 479 -4.93 -33.29 -3.32
C TRP A 479 -4.60 -34.48 -4.24
N SER A 480 -5.33 -35.59 -4.13
CA SER A 480 -5.14 -36.74 -5.02
C SER A 480 -5.53 -36.41 -6.46
N ARG A 481 -6.49 -35.51 -6.70
CA ARG A 481 -6.86 -35.05 -8.05
C ARG A 481 -5.92 -33.99 -8.63
N THR A 482 -5.29 -33.16 -7.79
CA THR A 482 -4.44 -32.05 -8.23
C THR A 482 -2.94 -32.37 -8.20
N VAL A 483 -2.51 -33.40 -7.47
CA VAL A 483 -1.09 -33.72 -7.24
C VAL A 483 -0.72 -35.17 -7.63
N GLN A 484 -1.64 -36.15 -7.50
CA GLN A 484 -1.36 -37.53 -7.95
C GLN A 484 -1.55 -37.65 -9.46
N GLY A 485 -0.45 -37.42 -10.18
CA GLY A 485 -0.37 -37.49 -11.64
C GLY A 485 0.80 -36.70 -12.23
N THR A 486 1.44 -35.84 -11.44
CA THR A 486 2.69 -35.18 -11.83
C THR A 486 3.86 -36.11 -11.52
N GLU A 487 4.47 -36.73 -12.54
CA GLU A 487 5.61 -37.67 -12.42
C GLU A 487 6.90 -37.05 -11.86
N THR A 488 6.85 -35.84 -11.31
CA THR A 488 8.00 -35.20 -10.68
C THR A 488 7.62 -34.69 -9.30
N ILE A 489 8.33 -35.20 -8.28
CA ILE A 489 8.35 -34.80 -6.86
C ILE A 489 7.41 -35.62 -5.95
N ASP A 490 8.04 -36.56 -5.22
CA ASP A 490 7.51 -37.28 -4.05
C ASP A 490 7.10 -36.28 -2.94
N THR A 491 5.89 -35.73 -3.03
CA THR A 491 5.38 -34.71 -2.11
C THR A 491 4.36 -35.34 -1.15
N ALA A 492 4.72 -35.51 0.12
CA ALA A 492 3.84 -36.09 1.14
C ALA A 492 3.04 -34.99 1.86
N LEU A 493 1.70 -35.09 1.86
CA LEU A 493 0.82 -34.25 2.65
C LEU A 493 0.83 -34.70 4.12
N ILE A 494 1.52 -33.95 4.99
CA ILE A 494 1.49 -34.15 6.44
C ILE A 494 0.51 -33.13 7.05
N ILE A 495 -0.57 -33.62 7.67
CA ILE A 495 -1.57 -32.80 8.35
C ILE A 495 -1.27 -32.83 9.85
N GLY A 496 -0.80 -31.72 10.43
CA GLY A 496 -0.49 -31.60 11.86
C GLY A 496 -0.93 -30.26 12.46
N THR A 497 -1.15 -30.25 13.78
CA THR A 497 -1.55 -29.06 14.57
C THR A 497 -0.34 -28.50 15.34
N SER A 498 0.08 -27.26 15.05
CA SER A 498 1.07 -26.54 15.88
C SER A 498 0.35 -25.62 16.85
N LEU A 499 0.25 -25.98 18.13
CA LEU A 499 -0.39 -25.16 19.15
C LEU A 499 0.40 -23.85 19.37
N ASN A 500 -0.14 -22.70 18.97
CA ASN A 500 0.20 -21.40 19.54
C ASN A 500 -0.29 -21.36 21.01
N PRO A 501 0.59 -21.30 22.03
CA PRO A 501 0.20 -21.35 23.44
C PRO A 501 -0.71 -20.19 23.86
N ASN A 502 -0.65 -19.04 23.18
CA ASN A 502 -1.43 -17.85 23.54
C ASN A 502 -2.90 -17.90 23.07
N LEU A 503 -3.24 -18.71 22.06
CA LEU A 503 -4.64 -18.84 21.62
C LEU A 503 -5.44 -19.87 22.43
N LYS A 504 -4.78 -20.75 23.21
CA LYS A 504 -5.45 -21.80 23.98
C LYS A 504 -6.22 -21.27 25.19
N GLN A 505 -6.00 -20.01 25.58
CA GLN A 505 -6.67 -19.40 26.74
C GLN A 505 -7.98 -18.67 26.41
N GLU A 506 -8.36 -18.47 25.14
CA GLU A 506 -9.42 -17.49 24.79
C GLU A 506 -10.61 -18.00 23.95
N LEU A 507 -10.77 -19.30 23.68
CA LEU A 507 -11.88 -19.76 22.81
C LEU A 507 -13.00 -20.48 23.58
N ILE A 508 -14.13 -19.78 23.72
CA ILE A 508 -15.43 -20.28 24.20
C ILE A 508 -16.22 -20.86 23.01
N THR A 509 -16.72 -22.08 23.17
CA THR A 509 -17.58 -22.80 22.22
C THR A 509 -18.96 -22.16 22.02
N LYS A 510 -19.46 -22.07 20.78
CA LYS A 510 -20.87 -21.81 20.46
C LYS A 510 -21.49 -22.99 19.70
N ASN A 511 -22.60 -23.52 20.22
CA ASN A 511 -23.39 -24.61 19.64
C ASN A 511 -24.01 -24.21 18.30
N ILE A 512 -23.89 -25.07 17.28
CA ILE A 512 -24.49 -24.89 15.95
C ILE A 512 -25.86 -25.56 15.95
N GLN A 513 -26.94 -24.77 15.87
CA GLN A 513 -28.22 -25.24 15.34
C GLN A 513 -28.29 -24.89 13.85
N THR A 514 -28.62 -25.90 13.04
CA THR A 514 -28.68 -25.91 11.58
C THR A 514 -29.91 -25.16 11.07
N ASP A 515 -29.74 -24.12 10.26
CA ASP A 515 -30.83 -23.50 9.49
C ASP A 515 -30.65 -23.84 7.99
N SER A 516 -31.66 -24.47 7.40
CA SER A 516 -31.64 -25.24 6.15
C SER A 516 -31.90 -24.41 4.88
N ARG A 517 -31.42 -23.17 4.81
CA ARG A 517 -31.79 -22.23 3.72
C ARG A 517 -30.82 -22.12 2.54
N PHE A 518 -29.72 -22.86 2.50
CA PHE A 518 -28.65 -22.66 1.51
C PHE A 518 -28.57 -23.68 0.36
N VAL A 519 -29.64 -24.41 0.04
CA VAL A 519 -29.60 -25.40 -1.06
C VAL A 519 -30.00 -24.82 -2.43
N ASN A 520 -30.60 -23.62 -2.52
CA ASN A 520 -31.22 -23.17 -3.78
C ASN A 520 -30.51 -22.09 -4.60
N GLU A 521 -29.39 -21.50 -4.13
CA GLU A 521 -28.72 -20.41 -4.89
C GLU A 521 -27.51 -20.84 -5.74
N ALA A 522 -27.28 -22.15 -5.90
CA ALA A 522 -26.15 -22.67 -6.69
C ALA A 522 -26.46 -22.90 -8.19
N ARG A 523 -27.45 -22.19 -8.78
CA ARG A 523 -27.90 -22.42 -10.17
C ARG A 523 -28.09 -21.19 -11.07
N GLU A 524 -27.65 -20.01 -10.66
CA GLU A 524 -27.56 -18.82 -11.55
C GLU A 524 -26.15 -18.21 -11.47
#